data_AF-A0A7S2S431-F1
#
_entry.id   AF-A0A7S2S431-F1
#
_cell.length_a   1.000
_cell.length_b   1.000
_cell.length_c   1.000
_cell.angle_alpha   90.00
_cell.angle_beta   90.00
_cell.angle_gamma   90.00
#
_symmetry.space_group_name_H-M   'P 1'
#
loop_
_entity.id
_entity.type
_entity.pdbx_description
1 polymer ?
#
loop_
_entity_poly.entity_id
_entity_poly.type
_entity_poly.pdbx_seq_one_letter_code
_entity_poly.pdbx_strand_id
1 'polypeptide(L)'
;AIDSVQKKVENYFAEIREQVFTFDEVLATQRESLYTQRQATLLAPGDQMEESFRTACMETLDEILPNYLPLADSEDTAPEERAEALVTKLVQFFPGLEPVEGSTLVNQSPDEVVAWAKGAMTKAVETKKSSLESVREGQFWRSAQYLLLLQLDNGWASHLRSMNYLKESVVLRKYQGKDVLQEYVIEGAKLYDSFRAAARRNAVYSLMVYDPTPKTEGR
;
A
#
# COMPACT_ATOMS: atom_id res chain seq x y z
N ALA A 1 43.13 37.27 0.25
CA ALA A 1 42.80 36.45 1.45
C ALA A 1 41.33 36.54 1.81
N ILE A 2 40.75 37.75 1.94
CA ILE A 2 39.32 37.93 2.21
C ILE A 2 38.45 37.38 1.07
N ASP A 3 38.72 37.76 -0.18
CA ASP A 3 38.01 37.21 -1.37
C ASP A 3 38.04 35.68 -1.48
N SER A 4 39.16 35.06 -1.10
CA SER A 4 39.30 33.60 -1.16
C SER A 4 38.50 32.89 -0.05
N VAL A 5 38.35 33.52 1.12
CA VAL A 5 37.46 33.00 2.18
C VAL A 5 36.00 33.22 1.79
N GLN A 6 35.66 34.39 1.25
CA GLN A 6 34.32 34.69 0.76
C GLN A 6 33.86 33.71 -0.32
N LYS A 7 34.66 33.47 -1.37
CA LYS A 7 34.35 32.47 -2.41
C LYS A 7 34.15 31.06 -1.84
N LYS A 8 34.93 30.66 -0.83
CA LYS A 8 34.75 29.35 -0.17
C LYS A 8 33.41 29.27 0.57
N VAL A 9 33.02 30.34 1.26
CA VAL A 9 31.74 30.42 1.97
C VAL A 9 30.58 30.40 0.96
N GLU A 10 30.68 31.16 -0.13
CA GLU A 10 29.68 31.18 -1.20
C GLU A 10 29.51 29.81 -1.85
N ASN A 11 30.61 29.13 -2.19
CA ASN A 11 30.58 27.78 -2.76
C ASN A 11 29.95 26.78 -1.78
N TYR A 12 30.31 26.84 -0.50
CA TYR A 12 29.72 25.97 0.53
C TYR A 12 28.20 26.15 0.64
N PHE A 13 27.70 27.39 0.66
CA PHE A 13 26.26 27.64 0.67
C PHE A 13 25.57 27.35 -0.67
N ALA A 14 26.28 27.40 -1.79
CA ALA A 14 25.76 26.96 -3.09
C ALA A 14 25.54 25.45 -3.10
N GLU A 15 26.54 24.67 -2.66
CA GLU A 15 26.46 23.20 -2.58
C GLU A 15 25.31 22.74 -1.66
N ILE A 16 25.12 23.38 -0.50
CA ILE A 16 24.00 23.05 0.39
C ILE A 16 22.65 23.29 -0.30
N ARG A 17 22.51 24.42 -1.01
CA ARG A 17 21.25 24.75 -1.70
C ARG A 17 20.96 23.78 -2.84
N GLU A 18 21.98 23.38 -3.59
CA GLU A 18 21.86 22.37 -4.63
C GLU A 18 21.38 21.04 -4.04
N GLN A 19 21.97 20.57 -2.94
CA GLN A 19 21.53 19.34 -2.27
C GLN A 19 20.08 19.41 -1.77
N VAL A 20 19.69 20.54 -1.15
CA VAL A 20 18.32 20.75 -0.70
C VAL A 20 17.35 20.72 -1.88
N PHE A 21 17.71 21.40 -2.97
CA PHE A 21 16.90 21.41 -4.19
C PHE A 21 16.70 20.00 -4.74
N THR A 22 17.74 19.18 -4.83
CA THR A 22 17.59 17.82 -5.37
C THR A 22 16.76 16.90 -4.48
N PHE A 23 16.83 17.05 -3.15
CA PHE A 23 15.91 16.31 -2.26
C PHE A 23 14.45 16.73 -2.48
N ASP A 24 14.22 18.02 -2.70
CA ASP A 24 12.89 18.54 -2.98
C ASP A 24 12.36 18.07 -4.34
N GLU A 25 13.21 17.87 -5.35
CA GLU A 25 12.82 17.30 -6.65
C GLU A 25 12.27 15.87 -6.52
N VAL A 26 12.89 15.03 -5.69
CA VAL A 26 12.40 13.67 -5.40
C VAL A 26 11.00 13.73 -4.78
N LEU A 27 10.81 14.59 -3.78
CA LEU A 27 9.51 14.79 -3.14
C LEU A 27 8.47 15.41 -4.07
N ALA A 28 8.87 16.32 -4.96
CA ALA A 28 8.00 16.90 -5.97
C ALA A 28 7.48 15.83 -6.94
N THR A 29 8.36 14.97 -7.43
CA THR A 29 8.01 13.85 -8.33
C THR A 29 7.02 12.88 -7.66
N GLN A 30 7.29 12.49 -6.41
CA GLN A 30 6.40 11.61 -5.65
C GLN A 30 5.03 12.27 -5.40
N ARG A 31 5.02 13.57 -5.08
CA ARG A 31 3.79 14.34 -4.86
C ARG A 31 2.95 14.48 -6.12
N GLU A 32 3.58 14.72 -7.27
CA GLU A 32 2.90 14.80 -8.57
C GLU A 32 2.27 13.44 -8.93
N SER A 33 3.01 12.35 -8.75
CA SER A 33 2.51 10.98 -8.93
C SER A 33 1.29 10.71 -8.03
N LEU A 34 1.37 11.08 -6.74
CA LEU A 34 0.28 10.90 -5.80
C LEU A 34 -0.95 11.73 -6.19
N TYR A 35 -0.79 13.01 -6.52
CA TYR A 35 -1.92 13.86 -6.88
C TYR A 35 -2.58 13.44 -8.19
N THR A 36 -1.80 12.93 -9.14
CA THR A 36 -2.32 12.31 -10.35
C THR A 36 -3.19 11.10 -10.01
N GLN A 37 -2.69 10.20 -9.16
CA GLN A 37 -3.46 9.04 -8.70
C GLN A 37 -4.73 9.47 -7.94
N ARG A 38 -4.62 10.44 -7.03
CA ARG A 38 -5.74 10.96 -6.24
C ARG A 38 -6.82 11.59 -7.12
N GLN A 39 -6.43 12.37 -8.12
CA GLN A 39 -7.36 12.98 -9.07
C GLN A 39 -8.05 11.90 -9.92
N ALA A 40 -7.30 10.90 -10.41
CA ALA A 40 -7.87 9.78 -11.15
C ALA A 40 -8.92 9.03 -10.30
N THR A 41 -8.61 8.70 -9.04
CA THR A 41 -9.56 8.07 -8.11
C THR A 41 -10.79 8.94 -7.85
N LEU A 42 -10.62 10.25 -7.68
CA LEU A 42 -11.75 11.16 -7.40
C LEU A 42 -12.71 11.31 -8.59
N LEU A 43 -12.17 11.30 -9.81
CA LEU A 43 -12.94 11.51 -11.04
C LEU A 43 -13.38 10.21 -11.72
N ALA A 44 -12.93 9.06 -11.21
CA ALA A 44 -13.27 7.75 -11.77
C ALA A 44 -14.79 7.51 -11.76
N PRO A 45 -15.37 7.08 -12.89
CA PRO A 45 -16.71 6.51 -12.94
C PRO A 45 -16.86 5.29 -12.01
N GLY A 46 -18.10 4.97 -11.65
CA GLY A 46 -18.38 3.90 -10.70
C GLY A 46 -17.86 2.53 -11.12
N ASP A 47 -18.07 2.15 -12.38
CA ASP A 47 -17.57 0.90 -12.98
C ASP A 47 -16.04 0.83 -12.96
N GLN A 48 -15.36 1.92 -13.34
CA GLN A 48 -13.89 2.00 -13.29
C GLN A 48 -13.37 1.90 -11.84
N MET A 49 -14.08 2.51 -10.88
CA MET A 49 -13.72 2.44 -9.46
C MET A 49 -13.87 1.02 -8.92
N GLU A 50 -14.90 0.29 -9.32
CA GLU A 50 -15.08 -1.13 -8.97
C GLU A 50 -13.96 -2.00 -9.52
N GLU A 51 -13.58 -1.81 -10.78
CA GLU A 51 -12.46 -2.51 -11.39
C GLU A 51 -11.14 -2.19 -10.69
N SER A 52 -10.90 -0.90 -10.39
CA SER A 52 -9.71 -0.45 -9.65
C SER A 52 -9.64 -1.09 -8.27
N PHE A 53 -10.77 -1.21 -7.58
CA PHE A 53 -10.82 -1.89 -6.28
C PHE A 53 -10.56 -3.40 -6.40
N ARG A 54 -11.13 -4.08 -7.40
CA ARG A 54 -10.85 -5.51 -7.66
C ARG A 54 -9.36 -5.75 -7.94
N THR A 55 -8.73 -4.88 -8.73
CA THR A 55 -7.29 -4.90 -8.98
C THR A 55 -6.51 -4.70 -7.68
N ALA A 56 -6.93 -3.76 -6.83
CA ALA A 56 -6.29 -3.55 -5.53
C ALA A 56 -6.38 -4.77 -4.60
N CYS A 57 -7.49 -5.52 -4.63
CA CYS A 57 -7.63 -6.78 -3.92
C CYS A 57 -6.69 -7.86 -4.49
N MET A 58 -6.55 -7.94 -5.82
CA MET A 58 -5.64 -8.89 -6.47
C MET A 58 -4.19 -8.61 -6.10
N GLU A 59 -3.75 -7.35 -6.18
CA GLU A 59 -2.40 -6.94 -5.79
C GLU A 59 -2.13 -7.22 -4.31
N THR A 60 -3.13 -7.01 -3.44
CA THR A 60 -3.02 -7.35 -2.01
C THR A 60 -2.84 -8.85 -1.80
N LEU A 61 -3.54 -9.67 -2.59
CA LEU A 61 -3.43 -11.11 -2.53
C LEU A 61 -2.07 -11.60 -3.05
N ASP A 62 -1.59 -11.04 -4.16
CA ASP A 62 -0.28 -11.35 -4.75
C ASP A 62 0.88 -10.92 -3.82
N GLU A 63 0.66 -10.00 -2.87
CA GLU A 63 1.62 -9.70 -1.79
C GLU A 63 1.52 -10.67 -0.61
N ILE A 64 0.34 -11.22 -0.31
CA ILE A 64 0.13 -12.13 0.81
C ILE A 64 0.68 -13.52 0.46
N LEU A 65 0.27 -14.08 -0.68
CA LEU A 65 0.51 -15.48 -1.04
C LEU A 65 2.00 -15.89 -1.01
N PRO A 66 2.96 -15.11 -1.53
CA PRO A 66 4.38 -15.49 -1.51
C PRO A 66 4.97 -15.63 -0.11
N ASN A 67 4.38 -14.99 0.91
CA ASN A 67 4.85 -15.14 2.29
C ASN A 67 4.48 -16.50 2.89
N TYR A 68 3.49 -17.19 2.32
CA TYR A 68 2.99 -18.48 2.81
C TYR A 68 3.25 -19.62 1.84
N LEU A 69 3.52 -19.35 0.57
CA LEU A 69 3.81 -20.37 -0.43
C LEU A 69 5.31 -20.50 -0.72
N PRO A 70 5.77 -21.71 -1.09
CA PRO A 70 5.03 -22.97 -1.04
C PRO A 70 4.83 -23.43 0.42
N LEU A 71 3.74 -24.14 0.69
CA LEU A 71 3.38 -24.57 2.06
C LEU A 71 4.39 -25.57 2.64
N ALA A 72 5.07 -26.34 1.77
CA ALA A 72 5.95 -27.43 2.16
C ALA A 72 7.40 -27.01 2.48
N ASP A 73 7.86 -25.83 2.05
CA ASP A 73 9.31 -25.49 2.06
C ASP A 73 9.75 -24.69 3.30
N SER A 74 9.14 -24.94 4.46
CA SER A 74 9.48 -24.22 5.70
C SER A 74 10.26 -25.11 6.67
N GLU A 75 11.49 -24.73 7.03
CA GLU A 75 12.28 -25.45 8.04
C GLU A 75 11.69 -25.29 9.46
N ASP A 76 11.07 -24.14 9.74
CA ASP A 76 10.65 -23.74 11.08
C ASP A 76 9.15 -23.92 11.38
N THR A 77 8.34 -24.31 10.39
CA THR A 77 6.87 -24.31 10.54
C THR A 77 6.25 -25.47 9.80
N ALA A 78 5.35 -26.20 10.45
CA ALA A 78 4.65 -27.31 9.81
C ALA A 78 3.78 -26.80 8.64
N PRO A 79 3.67 -27.56 7.53
CA PRO A 79 2.84 -27.17 6.39
C PRO A 79 1.38 -26.87 6.77
N GLU A 80 0.82 -27.64 7.70
CA GLU A 80 -0.54 -27.44 8.23
C GLU A 80 -0.67 -26.10 8.96
N GLU A 81 0.29 -25.77 9.81
CA GLU A 81 0.30 -24.50 10.55
C GLU A 81 0.43 -23.30 9.61
N ARG A 82 1.26 -23.44 8.57
CA ARG A 82 1.43 -22.40 7.55
C ARG A 82 0.18 -22.21 6.69
N ALA A 83 -0.52 -23.31 6.37
CA ALA A 83 -1.79 -23.26 5.66
C ALA A 83 -2.89 -22.60 6.49
N GLU A 84 -3.00 -22.93 7.77
CA GLU A 84 -3.92 -22.28 8.71
C GLU A 84 -3.60 -20.79 8.88
N ALA A 85 -2.33 -20.43 8.94
CA ALA A 85 -1.90 -19.03 9.00
C ALA A 85 -2.27 -18.25 7.72
N LEU A 86 -2.13 -18.88 6.55
CA LEU A 86 -2.58 -18.30 5.27
C LEU A 86 -4.09 -18.08 5.28
N VAL A 87 -4.89 -19.10 5.62
CA VAL A 87 -6.36 -18.99 5.68
C VAL A 87 -6.76 -17.88 6.65
N THR A 88 -6.17 -17.87 7.85
CA THR A 88 -6.41 -16.84 8.86
C THR A 88 -6.11 -15.45 8.31
N LYS A 89 -5.00 -15.29 7.59
CA LYS A 89 -4.61 -14.02 7.00
C LYS A 89 -5.58 -13.58 5.90
N LEU A 90 -6.03 -14.51 5.06
CA LEU A 90 -7.02 -14.23 4.03
C LEU A 90 -8.35 -13.81 4.64
N VAL A 91 -8.83 -14.50 5.67
CA VAL A 91 -10.08 -14.15 6.39
C VAL A 91 -10.00 -12.78 7.04
N GLN A 92 -8.84 -12.38 7.57
CA GLN A 92 -8.64 -11.02 8.10
C GLN A 92 -8.85 -9.94 7.04
N PHE A 93 -8.38 -10.15 5.80
CA PHE A 93 -8.54 -9.19 4.71
C PHE A 93 -9.88 -9.30 4.00
N PHE A 94 -10.47 -10.50 3.96
CA PHE A 94 -11.71 -10.79 3.24
C PHE A 94 -12.67 -11.63 4.13
N PRO A 95 -13.36 -11.02 5.11
CA PRO A 95 -14.19 -11.76 6.07
C PRO A 95 -15.33 -12.60 5.47
N GLY A 96 -15.71 -12.35 4.21
CA GLY A 96 -16.72 -13.12 3.48
C GLY A 96 -16.19 -14.37 2.77
N LEU A 97 -14.96 -14.79 3.05
CA LEU A 97 -14.39 -16.04 2.56
C LEU A 97 -15.19 -17.25 3.07
N GLU A 98 -15.45 -18.21 2.17
CA GLU A 98 -16.00 -19.51 2.57
C GLU A 98 -15.01 -20.19 3.54
N PRO A 99 -15.48 -20.78 4.65
CA PRO A 99 -14.61 -21.44 5.60
C PRO A 99 -13.93 -22.63 4.92
N VAL A 100 -12.60 -22.65 4.99
CA VAL A 100 -11.74 -23.71 4.45
C VAL A 100 -10.78 -24.12 5.54
N GLU A 101 -10.65 -25.42 5.77
CA GLU A 101 -9.64 -25.96 6.67
C GLU A 101 -8.27 -25.92 5.96
N GLY A 102 -7.24 -25.39 6.62
CA GLY A 102 -5.90 -25.29 6.06
C GLY A 102 -5.33 -26.64 5.64
N SER A 103 -5.71 -27.71 6.33
CA SER A 103 -5.40 -29.11 6.01
C SER A 103 -5.72 -29.50 4.55
N THR A 104 -6.75 -28.91 3.96
CA THR A 104 -7.18 -29.19 2.57
C THR A 104 -6.26 -28.55 1.52
N LEU A 105 -5.48 -27.55 1.92
CA LEU A 105 -4.55 -26.82 1.05
C LEU A 105 -3.15 -27.43 1.04
N VAL A 106 -2.76 -28.17 2.09
CA VAL A 106 -1.41 -28.74 2.25
C VAL A 106 -1.02 -29.67 1.10
N ASN A 107 -1.98 -30.42 0.57
CA ASN A 107 -1.74 -31.38 -0.53
C ASN A 107 -1.86 -30.76 -1.93
N GLN A 108 -2.14 -29.46 -2.02
CA GLN A 108 -2.30 -28.77 -3.30
C GLN A 108 -0.98 -28.17 -3.76
N SER A 109 -0.82 -28.07 -5.07
CA SER A 109 0.28 -27.32 -5.67
C SER A 109 0.14 -25.82 -5.36
N PRO A 110 1.24 -25.05 -5.35
CA PRO A 110 1.19 -23.60 -5.14
C PRO A 110 0.22 -22.90 -6.10
N ASP A 111 0.17 -23.32 -7.37
CA ASP A 111 -0.70 -22.72 -8.38
C ASP A 111 -2.19 -22.98 -8.09
N GLU A 112 -2.54 -24.17 -7.57
CA GLU A 112 -3.91 -24.49 -7.15
C GLU A 112 -4.33 -23.64 -5.95
N VAL A 113 -3.45 -23.46 -4.96
CA VAL A 113 -3.73 -22.59 -3.79
C VAL A 113 -3.91 -21.14 -4.23
N VAL A 114 -3.08 -20.65 -5.16
CA VAL A 114 -3.22 -19.31 -5.76
C VAL A 114 -4.57 -19.17 -6.46
N ALA A 115 -4.94 -20.14 -7.31
CA ALA A 115 -6.20 -20.11 -8.05
C ALA A 115 -7.42 -20.15 -7.11
N TRP A 116 -7.38 -21.00 -6.09
CA TRP A 116 -8.39 -21.06 -5.04
C TRP A 116 -8.52 -19.70 -4.34
N ALA A 117 -7.41 -19.12 -3.87
CA ALA A 117 -7.44 -17.86 -3.13
C ALA A 117 -7.98 -16.70 -3.99
N LYS A 118 -7.65 -16.66 -5.29
CA LYS A 118 -8.19 -15.68 -6.24
C LYS A 118 -9.70 -15.83 -6.44
N GLY A 119 -10.18 -17.07 -6.59
CA GLY A 119 -11.61 -17.35 -6.68
C GLY A 119 -12.36 -17.00 -5.40
N ALA A 120 -11.81 -17.35 -4.25
CA ALA A 120 -12.39 -17.09 -2.94
C ALA A 120 -12.45 -15.58 -2.63
N MET A 121 -11.39 -14.83 -2.94
CA MET A 121 -11.37 -13.37 -2.88
C MET A 121 -12.45 -12.75 -3.78
N THR A 122 -12.58 -13.22 -5.02
CA THR A 122 -13.57 -12.70 -5.97
C THR A 122 -15.00 -12.88 -5.45
N LYS A 123 -15.33 -14.05 -4.91
CA LYS A 123 -16.63 -14.31 -4.27
C LYS A 123 -16.87 -13.39 -3.06
N ALA A 124 -15.86 -13.20 -2.22
CA ALA A 124 -15.97 -12.34 -1.04
C ALA A 124 -16.23 -10.87 -1.42
N VAL A 125 -15.54 -10.36 -2.44
CA VAL A 125 -15.76 -9.00 -2.97
C VAL A 125 -17.15 -8.86 -3.57
N GLU A 126 -17.63 -9.85 -4.32
CA GLU A 126 -18.98 -9.80 -4.92
C GLU A 126 -20.10 -9.86 -3.86
N THR A 127 -19.90 -10.67 -2.82
CA THR A 127 -20.80 -10.72 -1.66
C THR A 127 -20.83 -9.37 -0.95
N LYS A 128 -19.65 -8.75 -0.74
CA LYS A 128 -19.57 -7.42 -0.12
C LYS A 128 -20.23 -6.34 -0.97
N LYS A 129 -20.01 -6.38 -2.29
CA LYS A 129 -20.66 -5.50 -3.26
C LYS A 129 -22.18 -5.62 -3.15
N SER A 130 -22.71 -6.84 -3.26
CA SER A 130 -24.16 -7.09 -3.17
C SER A 130 -24.76 -6.57 -1.86
N SER A 131 -24.06 -6.75 -0.74
CA SER A 131 -24.47 -6.21 0.56
C SER A 131 -24.56 -4.68 0.56
N LEU A 132 -23.53 -3.98 0.08
CA LEU A 132 -23.53 -2.51 0.03
C LEU A 132 -24.55 -1.95 -0.96
N GLU A 133 -24.70 -2.58 -2.13
CA GLU A 133 -25.69 -2.18 -3.15
C GLU A 133 -27.13 -2.33 -2.64
N SER A 134 -27.40 -3.28 -1.74
CA SER A 134 -28.71 -3.44 -1.10
C SER A 134 -29.10 -2.25 -0.21
N VAL A 135 -28.13 -1.51 0.31
CA VAL A 135 -28.36 -0.31 1.12
C VAL A 135 -28.66 0.90 0.23
N ARG A 136 -27.86 1.06 -0.83
CA ARG A 136 -28.03 2.13 -1.82
C ARG A 136 -27.29 1.78 -3.10
N GLU A 137 -27.91 2.07 -4.24
CA GLU A 137 -27.27 1.92 -5.55
C GLU A 137 -25.97 2.73 -5.64
N GLY A 138 -24.90 2.06 -6.03
CA GLY A 138 -23.54 2.56 -6.13
C GLY A 138 -22.88 2.85 -4.78
N GLN A 139 -23.39 2.27 -3.68
CA GLN A 139 -22.75 2.44 -2.37
C GLN A 139 -21.38 1.78 -2.34
N PHE A 140 -21.18 0.67 -3.04
CA PHE A 140 -19.92 -0.04 -3.04
C PHE A 140 -18.78 0.83 -3.60
N TRP A 141 -18.93 1.35 -4.81
CA TRP A 141 -17.89 2.16 -5.44
C TRP A 141 -17.67 3.50 -4.73
N ARG A 142 -18.71 4.12 -4.16
CA ARG A 142 -18.58 5.36 -3.37
C ARG A 142 -17.79 5.12 -2.08
N SER A 143 -18.08 4.03 -1.37
CA SER A 143 -17.31 3.63 -0.20
C SER A 143 -15.87 3.31 -0.56
N ALA A 144 -15.63 2.58 -1.65
CA ALA A 144 -14.29 2.27 -2.15
C ALA A 144 -13.50 3.55 -2.47
N GLN A 145 -14.09 4.48 -3.24
CA GLN A 145 -13.50 5.77 -3.58
C GLN A 145 -13.13 6.57 -2.33
N TYR A 146 -14.07 6.72 -1.40
CA TYR A 146 -13.84 7.47 -0.16
C TYR A 146 -12.70 6.86 0.66
N LEU A 147 -12.72 5.55 0.87
CA LEU A 147 -11.71 4.86 1.67
C LEU A 147 -10.34 4.89 1.00
N LEU A 148 -10.25 4.72 -0.32
CA LEU A 148 -8.98 4.85 -1.06
C LEU A 148 -8.38 6.25 -0.90
N LEU A 149 -9.18 7.29 -1.08
CA LEU A 149 -8.73 8.68 -0.90
C LEU A 149 -8.27 8.94 0.54
N LEU A 150 -9.04 8.48 1.52
CA LEU A 150 -8.72 8.63 2.94
C LEU A 150 -7.38 7.96 3.29
N GLN A 151 -7.14 6.74 2.80
CA GLN A 151 -5.90 6.01 3.09
C GLN A 151 -4.69 6.61 2.37
N LEU A 152 -4.86 7.12 1.15
CA LEU A 152 -3.80 7.85 0.44
C LEU A 152 -3.41 9.13 1.20
N ASP A 153 -4.39 9.94 1.61
CA ASP A 153 -4.16 11.21 2.31
C ASP A 153 -3.48 10.97 3.68
N ASN A 154 -3.95 9.98 4.45
CA ASN A 154 -3.35 9.61 5.74
C ASN A 154 -1.93 9.03 5.59
N GLY A 155 -1.73 8.14 4.62
CA GLY A 155 -0.44 7.51 4.38
C GLY A 155 0.61 8.52 3.90
N TRP A 156 0.22 9.51 3.10
CA TRP A 156 1.14 10.54 2.59
C TRP A 156 1.74 11.38 3.72
N ALA A 157 0.94 11.78 4.71
CA ALA A 157 1.44 12.50 5.87
C ALA A 157 2.45 11.67 6.70
N SER A 158 2.30 10.34 6.73
CA SER A 158 3.29 9.44 7.32
C SER A 158 4.55 9.34 6.48
N HIS A 159 4.40 9.21 5.15
CA HIS A 159 5.51 9.14 4.20
C HIS A 159 6.39 10.39 4.25
N LEU A 160 5.80 11.59 4.29
CA LEU A 160 6.55 12.84 4.43
C LEU A 160 7.40 12.88 5.69
N ARG A 161 6.89 12.35 6.81
CA ARG A 161 7.67 12.21 8.06
C ARG A 161 8.84 11.25 7.86
N SER A 162 8.60 10.09 7.25
CA SER A 162 9.65 9.12 6.91
C SER A 162 10.73 9.71 5.99
N MET A 163 10.34 10.52 5.01
CA MET A 163 11.27 11.21 4.10
C MET A 163 12.12 12.27 4.81
N ASN A 164 11.57 12.97 5.80
CA ASN A 164 12.34 13.89 6.64
C ASN A 164 13.38 13.13 7.48
N TYR A 165 12.99 12.03 8.13
CA TYR A 165 13.94 11.19 8.87
C TYR A 165 15.01 10.57 7.96
N LEU A 166 14.63 10.13 6.76
CA LEU A 166 15.57 9.61 5.78
C LEU A 166 16.59 10.68 5.39
N LYS A 167 16.14 11.93 5.14
CA LYS A 167 17.00 13.07 4.82
C LYS A 167 18.05 13.30 5.92
N GLU A 168 17.65 13.31 7.18
CA GLU A 168 18.57 13.45 8.32
C GLU A 168 19.56 12.28 8.40
N SER A 169 19.09 11.05 8.17
CA SER A 169 19.91 9.83 8.20
C SER A 169 20.96 9.78 7.09
N VAL A 170 20.60 10.11 5.83
CA VAL A 170 21.53 10.05 4.69
C VAL A 170 22.62 11.11 4.79
N VAL A 171 22.31 12.30 5.34
CA VAL A 171 23.30 13.37 5.51
C VAL A 171 24.44 12.92 6.41
N LEU A 172 24.16 12.12 7.45
CA LEU A 172 25.19 11.53 8.30
C LEU A 172 26.06 10.49 7.56
N ARG A 173 25.54 9.84 6.52
CA ARG A 173 26.30 8.89 5.71
C ARG A 173 27.30 9.56 4.76
N LYS A 174 27.19 10.89 4.54
CA LYS A 174 28.20 11.68 3.83
C LYS A 174 29.61 11.48 4.42
N TYR A 175 29.69 11.36 5.75
CA TYR A 175 30.96 11.16 6.46
C TYR A 175 31.61 9.78 6.21
N GLN A 176 30.86 8.83 5.64
CA GLN A 176 31.34 7.50 5.25
C GLN A 176 31.78 7.45 3.77
N GLY A 177 31.79 8.59 3.07
CA GLY A 177 32.17 8.66 1.65
C GLY A 177 31.12 8.12 0.67
N LYS A 178 29.88 7.90 1.14
CA LYS A 178 28.75 7.50 0.29
C LYS A 178 28.11 8.69 -0.41
N ASP A 179 27.55 8.45 -1.59
CA ASP A 179 26.71 9.43 -2.29
C ASP A 179 25.36 9.55 -1.57
N VAL A 180 25.18 10.68 -0.88
CA VAL A 180 23.98 11.00 -0.10
C VAL A 180 22.73 11.06 -0.97
N LEU A 181 22.85 11.62 -2.17
CA LEU A 181 21.71 11.83 -3.05
C LEU A 181 21.22 10.49 -3.59
N GLN A 182 22.15 9.66 -4.08
CA GLN A 182 21.81 8.34 -4.58
C GLN A 182 21.11 7.49 -3.53
N GLU A 183 21.63 7.48 -2.30
CA GLU A 183 21.02 6.77 -1.17
C GLU A 183 19.62 7.30 -0.84
N TYR A 184 19.43 8.63 -0.87
CA TYR A 184 18.12 9.25 -0.65
C TYR A 184 17.10 8.85 -1.71
N VAL A 185 17.49 8.84 -2.99
CA VAL A 185 16.61 8.45 -4.11
C VAL A 185 16.20 6.99 -3.98
N ILE A 186 17.15 6.09 -3.72
CA ILE A 186 16.89 4.65 -3.64
C ILE A 186 16.01 4.31 -2.43
N GLU A 187 16.39 4.77 -1.24
CA GLU A 187 15.63 4.51 -0.01
C GLU A 187 14.28 5.23 -0.04
N GLY A 188 14.22 6.44 -0.59
CA GLY A 188 13.00 7.22 -0.74
C GLY A 188 11.99 6.57 -1.70
N ALA A 189 12.46 5.92 -2.76
CA ALA A 189 11.61 5.13 -3.65
C ALA A 189 11.01 3.91 -2.91
N LYS A 190 11.82 3.16 -2.15
CA LYS A 190 11.32 2.03 -1.35
C LYS A 190 10.27 2.46 -0.33
N LEU A 191 10.48 3.61 0.33
CA LEU A 191 9.51 4.17 1.26
C LEU A 191 8.20 4.54 0.55
N TYR A 192 8.28 5.12 -0.64
CA TYR A 192 7.12 5.49 -1.44
C TYR A 192 6.31 4.26 -1.88
N ASP A 193 6.97 3.22 -2.38
CA ASP A 193 6.32 1.96 -2.75
C ASP A 193 5.66 1.29 -1.53
N SER A 194 6.36 1.27 -0.39
CA SER A 194 5.83 0.74 0.87
C SER A 194 4.60 1.51 1.34
N PHE A 195 4.62 2.85 1.23
CA PHE A 195 3.48 3.71 1.53
C PHE A 195 2.28 3.38 0.63
N ARG A 196 2.48 3.31 -0.70
CA ARG A 196 1.40 3.02 -1.65
C ARG A 196 0.78 1.65 -1.39
N ALA A 197 1.61 0.65 -1.16
CA ALA A 197 1.16 -0.70 -0.82
C ALA A 197 0.38 -0.73 0.49
N ALA A 198 0.84 0.00 1.53
CA ALA A 198 0.13 0.11 2.80
C ALA A 198 -1.22 0.82 2.66
N ALA A 199 -1.29 1.94 1.92
CA ALA A 199 -2.53 2.66 1.66
C ALA A 199 -3.56 1.77 0.95
N ARG A 200 -3.12 1.03 -0.07
CA ARG A 200 -3.96 0.06 -0.80
C ARG A 200 -4.49 -1.05 0.12
N ARG A 201 -3.61 -1.72 0.88
CA ARG A 201 -3.99 -2.79 1.82
C ARG A 201 -4.99 -2.29 2.87
N ASN A 202 -4.74 -1.11 3.42
CA ASN A 202 -5.63 -0.50 4.41
C ASN A 202 -7.00 -0.16 3.80
N ALA A 203 -7.05 0.29 2.54
CA ALA A 203 -8.31 0.60 1.87
C ALA A 203 -9.12 -0.68 1.60
N VAL A 204 -8.47 -1.75 1.13
CA VAL A 204 -9.09 -3.07 0.94
C VAL A 204 -9.64 -3.58 2.26
N TYR A 205 -8.81 -3.65 3.31
CA TYR A 205 -9.23 -4.10 4.63
C TYR A 205 -10.41 -3.26 5.17
N SER A 206 -10.29 -1.93 5.09
CA SER A 206 -11.33 -1.02 5.59
C SER A 206 -12.65 -1.25 4.88
N LEU A 207 -12.67 -1.43 3.56
CA LEU A 207 -13.91 -1.64 2.83
C LEU A 207 -14.50 -3.02 3.12
N MET A 208 -13.68 -4.06 3.19
CA MET A 208 -14.15 -5.43 3.42
C MET A 208 -14.76 -5.59 4.81
N VAL A 209 -14.20 -4.94 5.83
CA VAL A 209 -14.73 -4.93 7.21
C VAL A 209 -15.85 -3.90 7.41
N TYR A 210 -15.96 -2.88 6.55
CA TYR A 210 -16.94 -1.81 6.71
C TYR A 210 -18.38 -2.31 6.60
N ASP A 211 -19.15 -2.25 7.69
CA ASP A 211 -20.58 -2.47 7.64
C ASP A 211 -21.33 -1.14 7.76
N PRO A 212 -22.23 -0.83 6.81
CA PRO A 212 -23.02 0.39 6.87
C PRO A 212 -23.99 0.26 8.05
N THR A 213 -23.89 1.17 9.02
CA THR A 213 -24.94 1.31 10.01
C THR A 213 -26.23 1.72 9.30
N PRO A 214 -27.36 1.01 9.50
CA PRO A 214 -28.62 1.46 8.95
C PRO A 214 -28.89 2.85 9.51
N LYS A 215 -29.18 3.81 8.64
CA LYS A 215 -29.65 5.13 9.09
C LYS A 215 -30.88 4.88 9.95
N THR A 216 -30.77 5.08 11.26
CA THR A 216 -31.94 5.33 12.09
C THR A 216 -32.58 6.59 11.54
N GLU A 217 -33.72 6.43 10.87
CA GLU A 217 -34.57 7.55 10.49
C GLU A 217 -34.89 8.38 11.75
N GLY A 218 -34.50 9.65 11.74
CA GLY A 218 -35.07 10.68 12.60
C GLY A 218 -34.50 10.80 14.01
N ARG A 219 -33.75 11.89 14.23
CA ARG A 219 -34.16 12.92 15.19
C ARG A 219 -33.73 14.28 14.70
#